data_AF-A0A2I0B4C9-F1
#
_entry.id   AF-A0A2I0B4C9-F1
#
_cell.length_a   1.000
_cell.length_b   1.000
_cell.length_c   1.000
_cell.angle_alpha   90.00
_cell.angle_beta   90.00
_cell.angle_gamma   90.00
#
_symmetry.space_group_name_H-M   'P 1'
#
loop_
_entity.id
_entity.type
_entity.pdbx_description
1 polymer ?
#
loop_
_entity_poly.entity_id
_entity_poly.type
_entity_poly.pdbx_seq_one_letter_code
_entity_poly.pdbx_strand_id
1 'polypeptide(L)' 'MPEKIVSDRDPLFLSTFWKELFKKQGVTLYASTAYHPQTDGQSEVVNRFLEGYLRRMTGAYPKQWMKWLPLAEWWYNTS' A
#
# COMPACT_ATOMS: atom_id res chain seq x y z
N MET A 1 6.07 16.41 0.83
CA MET A 1 4.76 15.73 0.95
C MET A 1 4.24 15.48 -0.46
N PRO A 2 3.72 14.30 -0.79
CA PRO A 2 3.11 14.08 -2.11
C PRO A 2 1.93 15.04 -2.30
N GLU A 3 1.80 15.63 -3.49
CA GLU A 3 0.68 16.53 -3.81
C GLU A 3 -0.65 15.76 -3.94
N LYS A 4 -0.55 14.49 -4.34
CA LYS A 4 -1.70 13.62 -4.63
C LYS A 4 -1.41 12.21 -4.14
N ILE A 5 -2.40 11.56 -3.55
CA ILE A 5 -2.37 10.15 -3.19
C ILE A 5 -3.54 9.47 -3.87
N VAL A 6 -3.29 8.36 -4.56
CA VAL A 6 -4.35 7.48 -5.06
C VAL A 6 -4.53 6.37 -4.04
N SER A 7 -5.78 6.12 -3.67
CA SER A 7 -6.15 5.07 -2.73
C SER A 7 -7.39 4.35 -3.23
N ASP A 8 -7.55 3.09 -2.82
CA ASP A 8 -8.81 2.39 -2.98
C ASP A 8 -9.95 3.01 -2.18
N ARG A 9 -11.16 2.57 -2.53
CA ARG A 9 -12.42 2.97 -1.89
C ARG A 9 -12.63 2.30 -0.52
N ASP A 10 -11.56 1.95 0.17
CA ASP A 10 -11.65 1.43 1.53
C ASP A 10 -12.36 2.47 2.42
N PRO A 11 -13.39 2.07 3.18
CA PRO A 11 -14.07 2.96 4.12
C PRO A 11 -13.15 3.72 5.07
N LEU A 12 -11.96 3.18 5.40
CA LEU A 12 -10.95 3.85 6.20
C LEU A 12 -10.44 5.12 5.50
N PHE A 13 -10.00 5.02 4.25
CA PHE A 13 -9.51 6.17 3.48
C PHE A 13 -10.64 7.14 3.09
N LEU A 14 -11.88 6.66 3.00
CA LEU A 14 -13.06 7.48 2.75
C LEU A 14 -13.66 8.12 4.01
N SER A 15 -13.17 7.74 5.20
CA SER A 15 -13.67 8.30 6.46
C SER A 15 -13.39 9.80 6.57
N THR A 16 -14.23 10.49 7.35
CA THR A 16 -14.09 11.94 7.59
C THR A 16 -12.74 12.28 8.20
N PHE A 17 -12.24 11.43 9.10
CA PHE A 17 -10.94 11.63 9.74
C PHE A 17 -9.80 11.70 8.73
N TRP A 18 -9.69 10.69 7.86
CA TRP A 18 -8.60 10.62 6.89
C TRP A 18 -8.71 11.72 5.83
N LYS A 19 -9.92 12.07 5.38
CA LYS A 19 -10.14 13.20 4.46
C LYS A 19 -9.67 14.53 5.05
N GLU A 20 -10.02 14.82 6.30
CA GLU A 20 -9.59 16.06 6.96
C GLU A 20 -8.09 16.06 7.26
N LEU A 21 -7.49 14.90 7.57
CA LEU A 21 -6.04 14.78 7.74
C LEU A 21 -5.29 15.12 6.44
N PHE A 22 -5.68 14.52 5.31
CA PHE A 22 -5.03 14.80 4.02
C PHE A 22 -5.23 16.26 3.59
N LYS A 23 -6.42 16.81 3.81
CA LYS A 23 -6.71 18.24 3.56
C LYS A 23 -5.79 19.16 4.37
N LYS A 24 -5.59 18.87 5.67
CA LYS A 24 -4.67 19.63 6.53
C LYS A 24 -3.21 19.52 6.08
N GLN A 25 -2.83 18.38 5.51
CA GLN A 25 -1.47 18.17 4.98
C GLN A 25 -1.31 18.71 3.54
N GLY A 26 -2.34 19.29 2.95
CA GLY A 26 -2.30 19.82 1.57
C GLY A 26 -2.26 18.72 0.50
N VAL A 27 -2.67 17.50 0.83
CA VAL A 27 -2.64 16.35 -0.07
C VAL A 27 -4.03 16.11 -0.64
N THR A 28 -4.11 15.94 -1.96
CA THR A 28 -5.37 15.58 -2.62
C THR A 28 -5.51 14.06 -2.71
N LEU A 29 -6.53 13.50 -2.04
CA LEU A 29 -6.84 12.09 -2.10
C LEU A 29 -7.74 11.77 -3.32
N TYR A 30 -7.27 10.90 -4.20
CA TYR A 30 -8.04 10.35 -5.31
C TYR A 30 -8.46 8.92 -5.00
N ALA A 31 -9.76 8.67 -5.00
CA ALA A 31 -10.27 7.30 -4.88
C ALA A 31 -10.19 6.60 -6.25
N SER A 32 -9.54 5.44 -6.32
CA SER A 32 -9.56 4.57 -7.50
C SER A 32 -11.01 4.20 -7.84
N THR A 33 -11.30 3.93 -9.12
CA THR A 33 -12.62 3.41 -9.51
C THR A 33 -12.59 1.90 -9.48
N ALA A 34 -13.72 1.25 -9.18
CA ALA A 34 -13.84 -0.21 -8.98
C ALA A 34 -13.37 -1.07 -10.19
N TYR A 35 -13.02 -0.45 -11.31
CA TYR A 35 -12.54 -1.10 -12.53
C TYR A 35 -11.40 -0.31 -13.20
N HIS A 36 -10.57 0.41 -12.42
CA HIS A 36 -9.35 1.06 -12.92
C HIS A 36 -8.06 0.40 -12.38
N PRO A 37 -7.71 -0.80 -12.87
CA PRO A 37 -6.44 -1.44 -12.56
C PRO A 37 -5.23 -0.64 -13.07
N GLN A 38 -5.41 0.41 -13.86
CA GLN A 38 -4.29 1.26 -14.30
C GLN A 38 -3.81 2.24 -13.23
N THR A 39 -4.70 2.73 -12.35
CA THR A 39 -4.33 3.75 -11.36
C THR A 39 -3.83 3.13 -10.07
N ASP A 40 -4.42 2.01 -9.64
CA ASP A 40 -3.98 1.29 -8.44
C ASP A 40 -3.16 0.02 -8.75
N GLY A 41 -3.14 -0.44 -10.00
CA GLY A 41 -2.46 -1.70 -10.33
C GLY A 41 -0.95 -1.68 -10.14
N GLN A 42 -0.29 -0.52 -10.12
CA GLN A 42 1.13 -0.47 -9.73
C GLN A 42 1.29 -0.89 -8.26
N SER A 43 0.50 -0.31 -7.35
CA SER A 43 0.49 -0.68 -5.94
C SER A 43 0.05 -2.13 -5.75
N GLU A 44 -0.98 -2.60 -6.44
CA GLU A 44 -1.42 -4.00 -6.38
C GLU A 44 -0.35 -4.99 -6.86
N VAL A 45 0.38 -4.66 -7.94
CA VAL A 45 1.45 -5.50 -8.47
C VAL A 45 2.60 -5.59 -7.45
N VAL A 46 3.00 -4.46 -6.89
CA VAL A 46 4.06 -4.42 -5.86
C VAL A 46 3.62 -5.20 -4.61
N ASN A 47 2.39 -4.99 -4.15
CA ASN A 47 1.83 -5.72 -3.01
C ASN A 47 1.83 -7.24 -3.27
N ARG A 48 1.47 -7.68 -4.48
CA ARG A 48 1.52 -9.10 -4.87
C ARG A 48 2.93 -9.68 -4.81
N PHE A 49 3.94 -8.94 -5.27
CA PHE A 49 5.34 -9.37 -5.19
C PHE A 49 5.83 -9.44 -3.75
N LEU A 50 5.55 -8.42 -2.94
CA LEU A 50 5.94 -8.38 -1.53
C LEU A 50 5.24 -9.48 -0.73
N GLU A 51 3.96 -9.75 -0.97
CA GLU A 51 3.25 -10.87 -0.36
C GLU A 51 3.89 -12.22 -0.72
N GLY A 52 4.26 -12.41 -1.98
CA GLY A 52 4.96 -13.62 -2.44
C GLY A 52 6.30 -13.80 -1.74
N TYR A 53 7.07 -12.72 -1.63
CA TYR A 53 8.33 -12.68 -0.89
C TYR A 53 8.12 -13.05 0.59
N LEU A 54 7.20 -12.37 1.28
CA LEU A 54 6.92 -12.59 2.70
C LEU A 54 6.40 -14.00 2.98
N ARG A 55 5.54 -14.56 2.12
CA ARG A 55 5.06 -15.95 2.24
C ARG A 55 6.21 -16.95 2.19
N ARG A 56 7.20 -16.72 1.33
CA ARG A 56 8.38 -17.59 1.24
C ARG A 56 9.30 -17.45 2.44
N MET A 57 9.53 -16.23 2.92
CA MET A 57 10.44 -15.96 4.05
C MET A 57 9.87 -16.41 5.39
N THR A 58 8.56 -16.34 5.57
CA THR A 58 7.92 -16.76 6.82
C THR A 58 7.81 -18.27 6.98
N GLY A 59 7.80 -19.03 5.88
CA GLY A 59 7.80 -20.49 5.90
C GLY A 59 6.74 -21.07 6.86
N ALA A 60 7.19 -21.83 7.86
CA ALA A 60 6.33 -22.45 8.88
C ALA A 60 5.75 -21.47 9.91
N TYR A 61 6.21 -20.21 9.95
CA TYR A 61 5.82 -19.19 10.94
C TYR A 61 5.22 -17.94 10.28
N PRO A 62 4.04 -18.03 9.64
CA PRO A 62 3.40 -16.92 8.92
C PRO A 62 3.16 -15.69 9.80
N LYS A 63 2.95 -15.87 11.12
CA LYS A 63 2.75 -14.77 12.07
C LYS A 63 3.99 -13.88 12.29
N GLN A 64 5.17 -14.32 11.85
CA GLN A 64 6.42 -13.57 12.01
C GLN A 64 6.77 -12.68 10.81
N TRP A 65 5.84 -12.49 9.86
CA TRP A 65 6.04 -11.69 8.64
C TRP A 65 6.57 -10.27 8.91
N MET A 66 6.16 -9.64 10.02
CA MET A 66 6.63 -8.30 10.39
C MET A 66 8.16 -8.22 10.54
N LYS A 67 8.83 -9.30 10.99
CA LYS A 67 10.30 -9.33 11.11
C LYS A 67 11.01 -9.28 9.76
N TRP A 68 10.32 -9.67 8.69
CA TRP A 68 10.85 -9.74 7.34
C TRP A 68 10.56 -8.49 6.52
N LEU A 69 9.71 -7.58 7.02
CA LEU A 69 9.37 -6.33 6.33
C LEU A 69 10.58 -5.47 5.96
N PRO A 70 11.54 -5.18 6.85
CA PRO A 70 12.68 -4.34 6.49
C PRO A 70 13.54 -4.95 5.38
N LEU A 71 13.66 -6.28 5.37
CA LEU A 71 14.40 -6.99 4.32
C LEU A 71 13.63 -7.03 3.00
N ALA A 72 12.31 -7.17 3.04
CA ALA A 72 11.44 -7.11 1.86
C ALA A 72 11.46 -5.72 1.21
N GLU A 73 11.42 -4.66 2.03
CA GLU A 73 11.54 -3.26 1.59
C GLU A 73 12.92 -3.00 0.97
N TRP A 74 14.00 -3.41 1.65
CA TRP A 74 15.35 -3.28 1.12
C TRP A 74 15.48 -4.00 -0.22
N TRP A 75 15.06 -5.27 -0.29
CA TRP A 75 15.12 -6.08 -1.50
C TRP A 75 14.39 -5.42 -2.67
N TYR A 76 13.17 -4.91 -2.46
CA TYR A 76 12.40 -4.24 -3.50
C TYR A 76 13.06 -2.93 -3.96
N ASN A 77 13.58 -2.12 -3.03
CA ASN A 77 14.20 -0.84 -3.33
C ASN A 77 15.60 -0.95 -3.97
N THR A 78 16.26 -2.10 -3.87
CA THR A 78 17.59 -2.35 -4.46
C THR A 78 17.59 -3.32 -5.64
N SER A 79 16.43 -3.84 -6.04
CA SER A 79 16.29 -4.74 -7.20
C SER A 79 16.24 -3.98 -8.54
#